data_AF-A0AAD4R2X8-F1
#
_entry.id   AF-A0AAD4R2X8-F1
#
_cell.length_a   1.000
_cell.length_b   1.000
_cell.length_c   1.000
_cell.angle_alpha   90.00
_cell.angle_beta   90.00
_cell.angle_gamma   90.00
#
_symmetry.space_group_name_H-M   'P 1'
#
loop_
_entity.id
_entity.type
_entity.pdbx_description
1 polymer ?
#
loop_
_entity_poly.entity_id
_entity_poly.type
_entity_poly.pdbx_seq_one_letter_code
_entity_poly.pdbx_strand_id
1 'polypeptide(L)'
;MTHTYLIFHILLCLFNANSGYNVKYNLPQLQNRREPIRVVPIIEGLMARDPDGQKINKVSSVSLVYGDGIALLVDSAAATDFETNERVLKELSLLNLSNADVRFVVTTHGHPDHFGQANFFPNADHFFGAYQNHGNRYTPTQLRNAPEMKLSERISFWSTPGHTTDCISVIVSGAEEFGTVAIVGDLFYSETDVLNSTEWSREALNPYLGFHSQNKVICTADYVIPGHSKMFRVTQEMRNALRCPNPILSNDLSTRNKVAMDSPVYDPTNGNVRSNESIWAARQRHPTHTPGDYFVQAASVPMSSQPGNSPIIINYLRATQSGSPMPFQYFQNMQKNIES
;
A
#
# COMPACT_ATOMS: atom_id res chain seq x y z
N MET A 1 20.64 -0.86 -49.12
CA MET A 1 20.55 -1.99 -48.15
C MET A 1 20.51 -1.47 -46.71
N THR A 2 19.48 -0.72 -46.32
CA THR A 2 19.44 -0.09 -44.97
C THR A 2 18.03 0.16 -44.45
N HIS A 3 17.00 -0.57 -44.90
CA HIS A 3 15.62 -0.40 -44.40
C HIS A 3 14.92 -1.68 -43.91
N THR A 4 15.62 -2.82 -43.84
CA THR A 4 15.00 -4.11 -43.45
C THR A 4 15.29 -4.53 -42.01
N TYR A 5 16.18 -3.84 -41.28
CA TYR A 5 16.58 -4.22 -39.92
C TYR A 5 15.77 -3.56 -38.79
N LEU A 6 15.06 -2.45 -39.06
CA LEU A 6 14.30 -1.74 -38.02
C LEU A 6 12.95 -2.41 -37.70
N ILE A 7 12.39 -3.17 -38.64
CA ILE A 7 11.09 -3.84 -38.47
C ILE A 7 11.23 -5.12 -37.62
N PHE A 8 12.40 -5.76 -37.60
CA PHE A 8 12.62 -6.97 -36.81
C PHE A 8 12.82 -6.72 -35.31
N HIS A 9 13.26 -5.52 -34.89
CA HIS A 9 13.38 -5.17 -33.47
C HIS A 9 12.07 -4.69 -32.85
N ILE A 10 11.15 -4.12 -33.63
CA ILE A 10 9.83 -3.70 -33.13
C ILE A 10 8.91 -4.92 -32.93
N LEU A 11 9.06 -5.99 -33.71
CA LEU A 11 8.27 -7.22 -33.54
C LEU A 11 8.71 -8.11 -32.36
N LEU A 12 9.99 -8.05 -31.92
CA LEU A 12 10.43 -8.84 -30.76
C LEU A 12 10.02 -8.23 -29.41
N CYS A 13 9.81 -6.91 -29.33
CA CYS A 13 9.30 -6.26 -28.11
C CYS A 13 7.79 -6.47 -27.90
N LEU A 14 7.03 -6.87 -28.92
CA LEU A 14 5.60 -7.12 -28.81
C LEU A 14 5.24 -8.55 -28.34
N PHE A 15 6.21 -9.46 -28.25
CA PHE A 15 5.94 -10.87 -27.91
C PHE A 15 6.30 -11.28 -26.47
N ASN A 16 6.78 -10.38 -25.60
CA ASN A 16 7.16 -10.71 -24.22
C ASN A 16 6.43 -9.90 -23.13
N ALA A 17 5.33 -9.20 -23.45
CA ALA A 17 4.51 -8.51 -22.45
C ALA A 17 3.45 -9.41 -21.78
N ASN A 18 3.41 -10.71 -22.08
CA ASN A 18 2.31 -11.60 -21.69
C ASN A 18 2.70 -12.79 -20.80
N SER A 19 3.86 -12.76 -20.13
CA SER A 19 4.05 -13.59 -18.94
C SER A 19 3.31 -12.94 -17.77
N GLY A 20 1.98 -12.93 -17.82
CA GLY A 20 1.15 -12.44 -16.72
C GLY A 20 1.53 -13.19 -15.45
N TYR A 21 1.81 -12.46 -14.37
CA TYR A 21 2.07 -13.01 -13.03
C TYR A 21 0.80 -13.68 -12.50
N ASN A 22 0.37 -14.79 -13.09
CA ASN A 22 -0.81 -15.52 -12.66
C ASN A 22 -0.43 -16.51 -11.56
N VAL A 23 -0.22 -16.00 -10.35
CA VAL A 23 -0.19 -16.86 -9.16
C VAL A 23 -1.62 -17.31 -8.89
N LYS A 24 -1.92 -18.57 -9.18
CA LYS A 24 -3.18 -19.21 -8.77
C LYS A 24 -2.93 -19.90 -7.43
N TYR A 25 -3.54 -19.40 -6.36
CA TYR A 25 -3.56 -20.11 -5.10
C TYR A 25 -4.55 -21.26 -5.22
N ASN A 26 -4.10 -22.49 -4.98
CA ASN A 26 -4.97 -23.64 -4.81
C ASN A 26 -5.69 -23.51 -3.47
N LEU A 27 -6.72 -22.68 -3.45
CA LEU A 27 -7.68 -22.61 -2.36
C LEU A 27 -8.63 -23.82 -2.46
N PRO A 28 -9.08 -24.40 -1.34
CA PRO A 28 -10.02 -25.51 -1.36
C PRO A 28 -11.23 -25.17 -2.23
N GLN A 29 -11.57 -26.03 -3.20
CA GLN A 29 -12.85 -25.91 -3.90
C GLN A 29 -13.95 -26.31 -2.93
N LEU A 30 -14.72 -25.31 -2.47
CA LEU A 30 -15.81 -25.52 -1.53
C LEU A 30 -16.90 -26.39 -2.16
N GLN A 31 -17.31 -27.42 -1.42
CA GLN A 31 -18.56 -28.15 -1.66
C GLN A 31 -19.76 -27.18 -1.61
N ASN A 32 -20.91 -27.60 -2.14
CA ASN A 32 -22.14 -26.83 -2.45
C ASN A 32 -22.72 -25.86 -1.37
N ARG A 33 -22.10 -25.66 -0.19
CA ARG A 33 -22.36 -24.51 0.70
C ARG A 33 -21.07 -23.71 0.89
N ARG A 34 -21.07 -22.46 0.42
CA ARG A 34 -19.99 -21.50 0.72
C ARG A 34 -20.02 -21.18 2.21
N GLU A 35 -18.87 -21.27 2.88
CA GLU A 35 -18.76 -20.80 4.26
C GLU A 35 -18.96 -19.28 4.32
N PRO A 36 -19.49 -18.70 5.41
CA PRO A 36 -19.50 -17.25 5.53
C PRO A 36 -18.07 -16.72 5.60
N ILE A 37 -17.80 -15.57 4.94
CA ILE A 37 -16.55 -14.83 5.11
C ILE A 37 -16.82 -13.70 6.10
N ARG A 38 -15.95 -13.55 7.08
CA ARG A 38 -16.05 -12.55 8.13
C ARG A 38 -14.85 -11.64 8.08
N VAL A 39 -15.09 -10.38 8.46
CA VAL A 39 -14.03 -9.39 8.66
C VAL A 39 -14.12 -8.93 10.10
N VAL A 40 -13.04 -9.13 10.85
CA VAL A 40 -12.95 -8.81 12.28
C VAL A 40 -11.84 -7.78 12.47
N PRO A 41 -12.15 -6.54 12.87
CA PRO A 41 -11.16 -5.59 13.36
C PRO A 41 -10.65 -6.11 14.72
N ILE A 42 -9.48 -6.76 14.74
CA ILE A 42 -8.87 -7.29 15.96
C ILE A 42 -8.38 -6.14 16.84
N ILE A 43 -7.71 -5.18 16.21
CA ILE A 43 -7.28 -3.93 16.83
C ILE A 43 -7.94 -2.78 16.07
N GLU A 44 -8.68 -1.94 16.78
CA GLU A 44 -9.05 -0.62 16.28
C GLU A 44 -7.84 0.31 16.39
N GLY A 45 -7.45 0.92 15.27
CA GLY A 45 -6.34 1.85 15.25
C GLY A 45 -6.61 3.11 16.06
N LEU A 46 -5.53 3.82 16.40
CA LEU A 46 -5.56 5.07 17.14
C LEU A 46 -4.51 6.02 16.56
N MET A 47 -4.89 7.28 16.38
CA MET A 47 -3.95 8.39 16.23
C MET A 47 -4.35 9.49 17.21
N ALA A 48 -3.51 9.75 18.21
CA ALA A 48 -3.74 10.78 19.21
C ALA A 48 -2.47 11.59 19.45
N ARG A 49 -2.59 12.92 19.49
CA ARG A 49 -1.49 13.80 19.86
C ARG A 49 -1.40 13.87 21.38
N ASP A 50 -0.17 13.86 21.90
CA ASP A 50 0.07 14.15 23.32
C ASP A 50 -0.37 15.59 23.66
N PRO A 51 -0.63 15.90 24.95
CA PRO A 51 -1.17 17.21 25.36
C PRO A 51 -0.34 18.43 24.92
N ASP A 52 0.96 18.26 24.72
CA ASP A 52 1.88 19.32 24.25
C ASP A 52 2.03 19.38 22.72
N GLY A 53 1.41 18.45 21.99
CA GLY A 53 1.43 18.34 20.54
C GLY A 53 2.74 17.87 19.93
N GLN A 54 3.76 17.55 20.74
CA GLN A 54 5.10 17.20 20.27
C GLN A 54 5.23 15.75 19.81
N LYS A 55 4.38 14.87 20.37
CA LYS A 55 4.36 13.45 20.07
C LYS A 55 2.98 13.01 19.58
N ILE A 56 2.98 11.96 18.78
CA ILE A 56 1.78 11.31 18.29
C ILE A 56 1.85 9.85 18.70
N ASN A 57 0.86 9.39 19.44
CA ASN A 57 0.63 7.98 19.72
C ASN A 57 -0.14 7.40 18.52
N LYS A 58 0.51 6.50 17.78
CA LYS A 58 -0.08 5.78 16.64
C LYS A 58 -0.14 4.28 16.94
N VAL A 59 -1.31 3.70 16.76
CA VAL A 59 -1.54 2.25 16.75
C VAL A 59 -2.26 1.95 15.44
N SER A 60 -1.73 1.02 14.65
CA SER A 60 -2.40 0.60 13.41
C SER A 60 -3.63 -0.26 13.72
N SER A 61 -4.67 -0.13 12.92
CA SER A 61 -5.72 -1.14 12.85
C SER A 61 -5.13 -2.47 12.37
N VAL A 62 -5.51 -3.56 13.04
CA VAL A 62 -5.16 -4.93 12.63
C VAL A 62 -6.44 -5.69 12.38
N SER A 63 -6.57 -6.30 11.21
CA SER A 63 -7.82 -6.96 10.80
C SER A 63 -7.60 -8.40 10.39
N LEU A 64 -8.52 -9.28 10.76
CA LEU A 64 -8.59 -10.65 10.28
C LEU A 64 -9.74 -10.81 9.31
N VAL A 65 -9.45 -11.37 8.14
CA VAL A 65 -10.43 -11.88 7.19
C VAL A 65 -10.38 -13.40 7.25
N TYR A 66 -11.48 -14.05 7.61
CA TYR A 66 -11.51 -15.51 7.71
C TYR A 66 -12.83 -16.14 7.24
N GLY A 67 -12.74 -17.36 6.73
CA GLY A 67 -13.81 -18.08 6.03
C GLY A 67 -13.37 -18.52 4.63
N ASP A 68 -14.13 -19.40 3.97
CA ASP A 68 -13.73 -20.04 2.69
C ASP A 68 -12.38 -20.77 2.76
N GLY A 69 -12.02 -21.33 3.92
CA GLY A 69 -10.70 -21.92 4.13
C GLY A 69 -9.53 -20.92 4.03
N ILE A 70 -9.81 -19.62 4.15
CA ILE A 70 -8.82 -18.54 4.20
C ILE A 70 -8.77 -17.98 5.62
N ALA A 71 -7.56 -17.72 6.11
CA ALA A 71 -7.28 -16.81 7.21
C ALA A 71 -6.19 -15.84 6.74
N LEU A 72 -6.58 -14.56 6.61
CA LEU A 72 -5.76 -13.48 6.11
C LEU A 72 -5.70 -12.38 7.19
N LEU A 73 -4.50 -12.11 7.69
CA LEU A 73 -4.26 -10.97 8.58
C LEU A 73 -3.83 -9.76 7.76
N VAL A 74 -4.32 -8.58 8.09
CA VAL A 74 -3.95 -7.31 7.46
C VAL A 74 -3.36 -6.40 8.52
N ASP A 75 -2.14 -5.94 8.25
CA ASP A 75 -1.25 -5.19 9.12
C ASP A 75 -0.90 -5.87 10.45
N SER A 76 0.01 -5.23 11.19
CA SER A 76 0.46 -5.60 12.52
C SER A 76 0.92 -4.34 13.24
N ALA A 77 0.80 -4.28 14.56
CA ALA A 77 1.30 -3.12 15.31
C ALA A 77 2.83 -3.00 15.24
N ALA A 78 3.35 -1.87 15.71
CA ALA A 78 4.79 -1.62 15.77
C ALA A 78 5.54 -2.74 16.50
N ALA A 79 6.79 -3.00 16.10
CA ALA A 79 7.61 -4.02 16.74
C ALA A 79 7.85 -3.74 18.24
N THR A 80 7.81 -2.45 18.61
CA THR A 80 7.97 -1.94 19.98
C THR A 80 6.67 -1.96 20.79
N ASP A 81 5.51 -2.18 20.16
CA ASP A 81 4.21 -2.25 20.84
C ASP A 81 3.89 -3.70 21.22
N PHE A 82 4.59 -4.20 22.24
CA PHE A 82 4.42 -5.58 22.70
C PHE A 82 2.98 -5.89 23.14
N GLU A 83 2.30 -4.94 23.80
CA GLU A 83 0.97 -5.16 24.36
C GLU A 83 -0.08 -5.37 23.26
N THR A 84 -0.10 -4.51 22.23
CA THR A 84 -1.03 -4.67 21.10
C THR A 84 -0.76 -5.97 20.36
N ASN A 85 0.51 -6.35 20.20
CA ASN A 85 0.89 -7.58 19.53
C ASN A 85 0.44 -8.84 20.30
N GLU A 86 0.58 -8.89 21.61
CA GLU A 86 0.05 -9.98 22.45
C GLU A 86 -1.48 -10.04 22.37
N ARG A 87 -2.15 -8.88 22.32
CA ARG A 87 -3.61 -8.83 22.14
C ARG A 87 -4.03 -9.44 20.81
N VAL A 88 -3.31 -9.17 19.71
CA VAL A 88 -3.60 -9.81 18.40
C VAL A 88 -3.56 -11.33 18.53
N LEU A 89 -2.51 -11.89 19.14
CA LEU A 89 -2.38 -13.34 19.32
C LEU A 89 -3.51 -13.93 20.19
N LYS A 90 -3.90 -13.21 21.24
CA LYS A 90 -5.02 -13.59 22.11
C LYS A 90 -6.35 -13.61 21.36
N GLU A 91 -6.64 -12.59 20.55
CA GLU A 91 -7.89 -12.52 19.77
C GLU A 91 -7.94 -13.63 18.70
N LEU A 92 -6.81 -13.96 18.05
CA LEU A 92 -6.75 -15.13 17.16
C LEU A 92 -7.09 -16.43 17.92
N SER A 93 -6.52 -16.62 19.11
CA SER A 93 -6.80 -17.78 19.96
C SER A 93 -8.26 -17.89 20.39
N LEU A 94 -8.93 -16.76 20.70
CA LEU A 94 -10.36 -16.73 21.00
C LEU A 94 -11.23 -17.15 19.80
N LEU A 95 -10.72 -17.00 18.58
CA LEU A 95 -11.33 -17.49 17.34
C LEU A 95 -10.92 -18.94 17.01
N ASN A 96 -10.21 -19.63 17.91
CA ASN A 96 -9.62 -20.95 17.72
C ASN A 96 -8.63 -21.02 16.54
N LEU A 97 -7.93 -19.91 16.26
CA LEU A 97 -6.86 -19.83 15.28
C LEU A 97 -5.51 -19.70 15.99
N SER A 98 -4.57 -20.55 15.60
CA SER A 98 -3.16 -20.39 15.95
C SER A 98 -2.43 -19.56 14.90
N ASN A 99 -1.22 -19.11 15.21
CA ASN A 99 -0.37 -18.41 14.25
C ASN A 99 -0.08 -19.25 12.98
N ALA A 100 -0.07 -20.57 13.12
CA ALA A 100 0.17 -21.48 12.00
C ALA A 100 -1.04 -21.59 11.05
N ASP A 101 -2.23 -21.22 11.51
CA ASP A 101 -3.46 -21.24 10.71
C ASP A 101 -3.60 -19.98 9.83
N VAL A 102 -2.90 -18.89 10.18
CA VAL A 102 -2.83 -17.69 9.34
C VAL A 102 -2.06 -18.02 8.07
N ARG A 103 -2.78 -18.05 6.94
CA ARG A 103 -2.24 -18.45 5.64
C ARG A 103 -1.63 -17.27 4.89
N PHE A 104 -2.17 -16.08 5.10
CA PHE A 104 -1.76 -14.87 4.40
C PHE A 104 -1.60 -13.72 5.38
N VAL A 105 -0.58 -12.90 5.16
CA VAL A 105 -0.40 -11.62 5.85
C VAL A 105 -0.26 -10.55 4.78
N VAL A 106 -1.01 -9.46 4.89
CA VAL A 106 -0.86 -8.28 4.02
C VAL A 106 -0.37 -7.13 4.87
N THR A 107 0.78 -6.57 4.53
CA THR A 107 1.23 -5.27 5.04
C THR A 107 0.80 -4.22 4.03
N THR A 108 -0.10 -3.33 4.45
CA THR A 108 -0.68 -2.28 3.59
C THR A 108 0.39 -1.33 3.10
N HIS A 109 1.34 -0.95 3.95
CA HIS A 109 2.48 -0.10 3.60
C HIS A 109 3.63 -0.20 4.62
N GLY A 110 4.77 0.42 4.29
CA GLY A 110 6.05 0.19 4.98
C GLY A 110 6.33 1.13 6.16
N HIS A 111 5.30 1.62 6.87
CA HIS A 111 5.53 2.38 8.10
C HIS A 111 5.63 1.46 9.33
N PRO A 112 6.53 1.75 10.29
CA PRO A 112 6.88 0.82 11.37
C PRO A 112 5.71 0.30 12.19
N ASP A 113 4.67 1.11 12.32
CA ASP A 113 3.44 0.80 13.03
C ASP A 113 2.51 -0.17 12.30
N HIS A 114 2.78 -0.55 11.04
CA HIS A 114 1.97 -1.49 10.24
C HIS A 114 2.67 -2.84 9.93
N PHE A 115 3.99 -2.94 10.11
CA PHE A 115 4.77 -4.15 9.73
C PHE A 115 5.58 -4.77 10.86
N GLY A 116 5.33 -4.39 12.11
CA GLY A 116 6.22 -4.70 13.23
C GLY A 116 6.35 -6.18 13.62
N GLN A 117 5.36 -7.02 13.36
CA GLN A 117 5.36 -8.43 13.85
C GLN A 117 5.03 -9.49 12.79
N ALA A 118 5.45 -9.28 11.54
CA ALA A 118 5.31 -10.30 10.50
C ALA A 118 5.98 -11.65 10.89
N ASN A 119 7.00 -11.63 11.75
CA ASN A 119 7.71 -12.81 12.26
C ASN A 119 6.86 -13.77 13.10
N PHE A 120 5.68 -13.35 13.58
CA PHE A 120 4.77 -14.25 14.29
C PHE A 120 4.09 -15.26 13.39
N PHE A 121 4.06 -15.02 12.07
CA PHE A 121 3.37 -15.83 11.08
C PHE A 121 4.34 -16.37 10.01
N PRO A 122 5.38 -17.15 10.39
CA PRO A 122 6.44 -17.56 9.47
C PRO A 122 5.98 -18.52 8.37
N ASN A 123 4.83 -19.18 8.55
CA ASN A 123 4.24 -20.10 7.56
C ASN A 123 3.33 -19.39 6.54
N ALA A 124 3.00 -18.12 6.77
CA ALA A 124 2.12 -17.36 5.89
C ALA A 124 2.85 -16.90 4.62
N ASP A 125 2.08 -16.67 3.56
CA ASP A 125 2.52 -15.85 2.43
C ASP A 125 2.32 -14.36 2.78
N HIS A 126 3.42 -13.59 2.78
CA HIS A 126 3.43 -12.18 3.17
C HIS A 126 3.39 -11.27 1.94
N PHE A 127 2.42 -10.38 1.85
CA PHE A 127 2.25 -9.43 0.76
C PHE A 127 2.63 -8.02 1.18
N PHE A 128 3.42 -7.35 0.34
CA PHE A 128 3.80 -5.95 0.48
C PHE A 128 4.07 -5.34 -0.89
N GLY A 129 3.47 -4.19 -1.20
CA GLY A 129 3.43 -3.62 -2.55
C GLY A 129 3.07 -4.63 -3.64
N ALA A 130 3.94 -4.76 -4.64
CA ALA A 130 3.75 -5.67 -5.77
C ALA A 130 4.33 -7.08 -5.54
N TYR A 131 4.58 -7.47 -4.29
CA TYR A 131 5.40 -8.63 -3.97
C TYR A 131 4.77 -9.55 -2.92
N GLN A 132 5.01 -10.85 -3.10
CA GLN A 132 4.76 -11.91 -2.13
C GLN A 132 6.11 -12.44 -1.62
N ASN A 133 6.21 -12.65 -0.32
CA ASN A 133 7.34 -13.24 0.37
C ASN A 133 6.91 -14.53 1.08
N HIS A 134 7.73 -15.57 0.97
CA HIS A 134 7.57 -16.81 1.73
C HIS A 134 8.94 -17.38 2.09
N GLY A 135 9.30 -17.38 3.37
CA GLY A 135 10.66 -17.66 3.80
C GLY A 135 11.66 -16.70 3.14
N ASN A 136 12.61 -17.23 2.38
CA ASN A 136 13.58 -16.44 1.61
C ASN A 136 13.20 -16.26 0.12
N ARG A 137 11.98 -16.63 -0.27
CA ARG A 137 11.49 -16.51 -1.64
C ARG A 137 10.71 -15.23 -1.82
N TYR A 138 11.07 -14.50 -2.86
CA TYR A 138 10.46 -13.25 -3.27
C TYR A 138 9.83 -13.42 -4.64
N THR A 139 8.53 -13.17 -4.76
CA THR A 139 7.75 -13.39 -5.99
C THR A 139 6.95 -12.15 -6.35
N PRO A 140 7.16 -11.53 -7.53
CA PRO A 140 6.29 -10.46 -8.00
C PRO A 140 4.87 -10.97 -8.26
N THR A 141 3.86 -10.15 -7.95
CA THR A 141 2.44 -10.48 -8.10
C THR A 141 1.81 -9.77 -9.29
N GLN A 142 0.53 -10.04 -9.55
CA GLN A 142 -0.26 -9.30 -10.56
C GLN A 142 -0.21 -7.78 -10.35
N LEU A 143 -0.09 -7.31 -9.10
CA LEU A 143 -0.07 -5.88 -8.76
C LEU A 143 1.11 -5.11 -9.38
N ARG A 144 2.16 -5.81 -9.83
CA ARG A 144 3.27 -5.19 -10.56
C ARG A 144 2.83 -4.56 -11.87
N ASN A 145 1.88 -5.18 -12.55
CA ASN A 145 1.43 -4.79 -13.89
C ASN A 145 -0.05 -4.43 -13.96
N ALA A 146 -0.81 -4.68 -12.89
CA ALA A 146 -2.25 -4.44 -12.80
C ALA A 146 -2.58 -3.61 -11.55
N PRO A 147 -3.72 -2.88 -11.54
CA PRO A 147 -4.17 -2.18 -10.34
C PRO A 147 -4.75 -3.14 -9.30
N GLU A 148 -5.06 -4.37 -9.67
CA GLU A 148 -5.80 -5.32 -8.84
C GLU A 148 -5.26 -6.74 -9.02
N MET A 149 -5.35 -7.51 -7.95
CA MET A 149 -5.02 -8.94 -7.89
C MET A 149 -6.15 -9.64 -7.16
N LYS A 150 -6.68 -10.73 -7.71
CA LYS A 150 -7.65 -11.57 -7.00
C LYS A 150 -6.92 -12.64 -6.20
N LEU A 151 -7.11 -12.65 -4.89
CA LEU A 151 -6.67 -13.74 -4.01
C LEU A 151 -7.67 -14.90 -4.07
N SER A 152 -8.96 -14.57 -4.04
CA SER A 152 -10.09 -15.51 -4.17
C SER A 152 -11.25 -14.86 -4.93
N GLU A 153 -12.41 -15.54 -5.00
CA GLU A 153 -13.63 -14.94 -5.58
C GLU A 153 -14.10 -13.72 -4.78
N ARG A 154 -13.89 -13.75 -3.44
CA ARG A 154 -14.38 -12.72 -2.50
C ARG A 154 -13.29 -11.80 -1.97
N ILE A 155 -12.02 -12.11 -2.17
CA ILE A 155 -10.90 -11.31 -1.67
C ILE A 155 -10.04 -10.85 -2.84
N SER A 156 -9.82 -9.54 -2.92
CA SER A 156 -8.89 -8.94 -3.88
C SER A 156 -7.99 -7.91 -3.21
N PHE A 157 -6.77 -7.77 -3.71
CA PHE A 157 -5.83 -6.74 -3.33
C PHE A 157 -5.80 -5.67 -4.40
N TRP A 158 -5.88 -4.41 -3.98
CA TRP A 158 -5.85 -3.25 -4.86
C TRP A 158 -4.61 -2.44 -4.57
N SER A 159 -3.90 -2.01 -5.61
CA SER A 159 -2.89 -0.97 -5.48
C SER A 159 -3.61 0.36 -5.24
N THR A 160 -3.33 0.98 -4.10
CA THR A 160 -3.97 2.22 -3.63
C THR A 160 -2.92 3.26 -3.26
N PRO A 161 -2.05 3.66 -4.21
CA PRO A 161 -0.96 4.58 -3.94
C PRO A 161 -1.50 5.95 -3.48
N GLY A 162 -0.71 6.63 -2.66
CA GLY A 162 -1.03 7.97 -2.20
C GLY A 162 -0.23 8.34 -0.96
N HIS A 163 -0.54 7.68 0.15
CA HIS A 163 0.21 7.82 1.41
C HIS A 163 1.67 7.39 1.21
N THR A 164 1.86 6.18 0.66
CA THR A 164 3.13 5.73 0.08
C THR A 164 2.89 5.21 -1.34
N THR A 165 3.97 4.95 -2.09
CA THR A 165 3.89 4.42 -3.46
C THR A 165 3.37 2.99 -3.53
N ASP A 166 3.67 2.19 -2.51
CA ASP A 166 3.45 0.74 -2.48
C ASP A 166 2.22 0.36 -1.65
N CYS A 167 1.35 1.33 -1.32
CA CYS A 167 0.11 1.08 -0.60
C CYS A 167 -0.76 0.02 -1.29
N ILE A 168 -1.21 -0.96 -0.51
CA ILE A 168 -2.21 -1.96 -0.88
C ILE A 168 -3.44 -1.82 0.02
N SER A 169 -4.62 -2.01 -0.56
CA SER A 169 -5.85 -2.24 0.20
C SER A 169 -6.42 -3.64 -0.07
N VAL A 170 -7.02 -4.25 0.95
CA VAL A 170 -7.71 -5.53 0.85
C VAL A 170 -9.21 -5.28 0.73
N ILE A 171 -9.82 -5.76 -0.35
CA ILE A 171 -11.26 -5.65 -0.60
C ILE A 171 -11.89 -7.03 -0.43
N VAL A 172 -12.85 -7.11 0.50
CA VAL A 172 -13.60 -8.32 0.84
C VAL A 172 -15.06 -8.13 0.44
N SER A 173 -15.55 -8.89 -0.54
CA SER A 173 -16.94 -8.82 -0.99
C SER A 173 -17.81 -9.87 -0.30
N GLY A 174 -19.06 -9.50 0.00
CA GLY A 174 -20.01 -10.41 0.63
C GLY A 174 -19.56 -10.89 2.02
N ALA A 175 -18.88 -10.02 2.77
CA ALA A 175 -18.62 -10.20 4.19
C ALA A 175 -19.95 -10.27 4.95
N GLU A 176 -20.07 -11.26 5.83
CA GLU A 176 -21.21 -11.42 6.71
C GLU A 176 -21.45 -10.11 7.48
N GLU A 177 -22.72 -9.68 7.55
CA GLU A 177 -23.18 -8.43 8.20
C GLU A 177 -22.73 -7.11 7.55
N PHE A 178 -21.61 -7.07 6.81
CA PHE A 178 -21.02 -5.83 6.32
C PHE A 178 -21.04 -5.63 4.80
N GLY A 179 -21.39 -6.64 4.00
CA GLY A 179 -21.39 -6.50 2.54
C GLY A 179 -19.97 -6.40 1.99
N THR A 180 -19.60 -5.28 1.36
CA THR A 180 -18.23 -5.06 0.87
C THR A 180 -17.40 -4.28 1.89
N VAL A 181 -16.32 -4.86 2.40
CA VAL A 181 -15.41 -4.22 3.36
C VAL A 181 -14.07 -3.92 2.68
N ALA A 182 -13.57 -2.70 2.82
CA ALA A 182 -12.23 -2.32 2.40
C ALA A 182 -11.33 -2.09 3.63
N ILE A 183 -10.22 -2.81 3.70
CA ILE A 183 -9.17 -2.65 4.72
C ILE A 183 -8.02 -1.93 4.05
N VAL A 184 -7.73 -0.71 4.46
CA VAL A 184 -7.02 0.24 3.58
C VAL A 184 -5.73 0.82 4.14
N GLY A 185 -5.36 0.45 5.36
CA GLY A 185 -4.25 1.08 6.08
C GLY A 185 -4.42 2.59 6.08
N ASP A 186 -3.31 3.29 5.89
CA ASP A 186 -3.25 4.76 5.91
C ASP A 186 -3.75 5.44 4.62
N LEU A 187 -4.51 4.75 3.77
CA LEU A 187 -5.28 5.47 2.74
C LEU A 187 -6.29 6.43 3.39
N PHE A 188 -6.80 6.05 4.55
CA PHE A 188 -7.49 6.93 5.50
C PHE A 188 -6.91 6.64 6.88
N TYR A 189 -6.54 7.66 7.65
CA TYR A 189 -6.27 7.50 9.07
C TYR A 189 -7.57 7.25 9.82
N SER A 190 -8.63 7.97 9.44
CA SER A 190 -9.96 7.83 10.05
C SER A 190 -11.11 8.19 9.10
N GLU A 191 -12.34 8.01 9.57
CA GLU A 191 -13.56 8.43 8.85
C GLU A 191 -13.56 9.92 8.46
N THR A 192 -12.94 10.79 9.27
CA THR A 192 -12.95 12.23 9.00
C THR A 192 -12.21 12.60 7.73
N ASP A 193 -11.23 11.79 7.32
CA ASP A 193 -10.41 12.04 6.13
C ASP A 193 -11.22 11.99 4.84
N VAL A 194 -12.40 11.35 4.84
CA VAL A 194 -13.28 11.28 3.67
C VAL A 194 -13.81 12.67 3.28
N LEU A 195 -14.10 13.52 4.27
CA LEU A 195 -14.65 14.87 4.05
C LEU A 195 -13.65 15.98 4.39
N ASN A 196 -12.65 15.69 5.21
CA ASN A 196 -11.58 16.61 5.58
C ASN A 196 -10.23 15.89 5.60
N SER A 197 -9.60 15.80 4.43
CA SER A 197 -8.31 15.15 4.24
C SER A 197 -7.10 16.06 4.51
N THR A 198 -7.26 17.16 5.25
CA THR A 198 -6.19 18.16 5.41
C THR A 198 -4.96 17.60 6.10
N GLU A 199 -5.12 16.83 7.18
CA GLU A 199 -4.00 16.21 7.89
C GLU A 199 -3.35 15.12 7.04
N TRP A 200 -4.17 14.19 6.53
CA TRP A 200 -3.74 13.13 5.63
C TRP A 200 -2.94 13.64 4.42
N SER A 201 -3.43 14.69 3.74
CA SER A 201 -2.78 15.23 2.54
C SER A 201 -1.43 15.90 2.79
N ARG A 202 -1.13 16.32 4.02
CA ARG A 202 0.19 16.88 4.37
C ARG A 202 1.24 15.79 4.56
N GLU A 203 0.84 14.61 5.01
CA GLU A 203 1.73 13.46 5.26
C GLU A 203 1.84 12.55 4.03
N ALA A 204 0.85 12.54 3.14
CA ALA A 204 0.86 11.70 1.95
C ALA A 204 1.96 12.08 0.95
N LEU A 205 2.70 11.07 0.48
CA LEU A 205 3.75 11.24 -0.52
C LEU A 205 3.21 11.77 -1.86
N ASN A 206 2.00 11.35 -2.24
CA ASN A 206 1.30 11.85 -3.41
C ASN A 206 -0.20 11.97 -3.13
N PRO A 207 -0.66 13.14 -2.61
CA PRO A 207 -2.05 13.35 -2.23
C PRO A 207 -3.02 13.16 -3.42
N TYR A 208 -2.59 13.55 -4.62
CA TYR A 208 -3.41 13.43 -5.82
C TYR A 208 -3.71 11.96 -6.20
N LEU A 209 -2.70 11.09 -6.14
CA LEU A 209 -2.93 9.64 -6.31
C LEU A 209 -3.79 9.07 -5.19
N GLY A 210 -3.57 9.52 -3.95
CA GLY A 210 -4.38 9.03 -2.84
C GLY A 210 -5.82 9.46 -2.92
N PHE A 211 -6.16 10.66 -3.38
CA PHE A 211 -7.56 11.05 -3.61
C PHE A 211 -8.24 10.17 -4.66
N HIS A 212 -7.53 9.74 -5.70
CA HIS A 212 -8.05 8.75 -6.65
C HIS A 212 -8.32 7.41 -5.96
N SER A 213 -7.37 6.93 -5.17
CA SER A 213 -7.48 5.69 -4.40
C SER A 213 -8.63 5.74 -3.37
N GLN A 214 -8.76 6.84 -2.64
CA GLN A 214 -9.83 7.12 -1.67
C GLN A 214 -11.20 7.11 -2.35
N ASN A 215 -11.34 7.81 -3.48
CA ASN A 215 -12.57 7.84 -4.26
C ASN A 215 -12.98 6.43 -4.72
N LYS A 216 -12.03 5.68 -5.30
CA LYS A 216 -12.25 4.31 -5.75
C LYS A 216 -12.77 3.41 -4.61
N VAL A 217 -12.17 3.51 -3.42
CA VAL A 217 -12.59 2.75 -2.24
C VAL A 217 -14.00 3.15 -1.79
N ILE A 218 -14.25 4.45 -1.58
CA ILE A 218 -15.54 4.93 -1.10
C ILE A 218 -16.66 4.62 -2.08
N CYS A 219 -16.42 4.69 -3.38
CA CYS A 219 -17.43 4.36 -4.38
C CYS A 219 -17.72 2.86 -4.52
N THR A 220 -16.90 1.99 -3.92
CA THR A 220 -17.05 0.53 -4.01
C THR A 220 -17.53 -0.08 -2.69
N ALA A 221 -16.90 0.28 -1.58
CA ALA A 221 -17.09 -0.38 -0.29
C ALA A 221 -18.37 0.08 0.41
N ASP A 222 -18.94 -0.80 1.23
CA ASP A 222 -20.02 -0.51 2.18
C ASP A 222 -19.45 -0.11 3.54
N TYR A 223 -18.30 -0.68 3.92
CA TYR A 223 -17.54 -0.35 5.13
C TYR A 223 -16.05 -0.20 4.84
N VAL A 224 -15.37 0.66 5.61
CA VAL A 224 -13.93 0.88 5.52
C VAL A 224 -13.30 0.70 6.89
N ILE A 225 -12.20 -0.08 6.95
CA ILE A 225 -11.32 -0.15 8.12
C ILE A 225 -10.08 0.71 7.81
N PRO A 226 -9.99 1.91 8.42
CA PRO A 226 -8.87 2.83 8.22
C PRO A 226 -7.66 2.45 9.09
N GLY A 227 -6.52 3.10 8.85
CA GLY A 227 -5.25 2.80 9.52
C GLY A 227 -5.22 3.13 11.01
N HIS A 228 -5.94 4.17 11.46
CA HIS A 228 -5.81 4.71 12.82
C HIS A 228 -7.14 5.13 13.47
N SER A 229 -8.24 4.46 13.11
CA SER A 229 -9.51 4.58 13.83
C SER A 229 -10.35 3.32 13.71
N LYS A 230 -11.48 3.30 14.40
CA LYS A 230 -12.53 2.29 14.22
C LYS A 230 -13.02 2.22 12.77
N MET A 231 -13.54 1.04 12.41
CA MET A 231 -14.26 0.82 11.16
C MET A 231 -15.47 1.77 11.04
N PHE A 232 -15.75 2.25 9.83
CA PHE A 232 -16.90 3.12 9.56
C PHE A 232 -17.71 2.66 8.35
N ARG A 233 -18.99 3.03 8.35
CA ARG A 233 -19.92 2.75 7.25
C ARG A 233 -19.83 3.86 6.20
N VAL A 234 -19.73 3.48 4.93
CA VAL A 234 -19.79 4.44 3.83
C VAL A 234 -21.21 4.97 3.66
N THR A 235 -21.39 6.27 3.90
CA THR A 235 -22.69 6.93 3.79
C THR A 235 -22.97 7.44 2.36
N GLN A 236 -24.24 7.73 2.06
CA GLN A 236 -24.58 8.36 0.79
C GLN A 236 -24.00 9.77 0.67
N GLU A 237 -23.84 10.49 1.79
CA GLU A 237 -23.19 11.80 1.83
C GLU A 237 -21.73 11.71 1.36
N MET A 238 -20.97 10.74 1.88
CA MET A 238 -19.60 10.48 1.43
C MET A 238 -19.54 10.16 -0.06
N ARG A 239 -20.45 9.30 -0.54
CA ARG A 239 -20.55 8.97 -1.97
C ARG A 239 -20.85 10.19 -2.83
N ASN A 240 -21.75 11.06 -2.37
CA ASN A 240 -22.10 12.29 -3.08
C ASN A 240 -20.93 13.29 -3.08
N ALA A 241 -20.25 13.46 -1.94
CA ALA A 241 -19.09 14.34 -1.79
C ALA A 241 -17.97 13.96 -2.76
N LEU A 242 -17.74 12.66 -2.95
CA LEU A 242 -16.75 12.13 -3.89
C LEU A 242 -17.30 11.87 -5.30
N ARG A 243 -18.54 12.29 -5.58
CA ARG A 243 -19.20 12.18 -6.91
C ARG A 243 -19.19 10.75 -7.46
N CYS A 244 -19.47 9.78 -6.60
CA CYS A 244 -19.54 8.40 -7.01
C CYS A 244 -20.57 8.19 -8.14
N PRO A 245 -20.28 7.29 -9.10
CA PRO A 245 -21.21 6.97 -10.16
C PRO A 245 -22.50 6.35 -9.59
N ASN A 246 -23.65 6.69 -10.19
CA ASN A 246 -24.95 6.23 -9.71
C ASN A 246 -25.06 4.69 -9.73
N PRO A 247 -25.46 4.05 -8.60
CA PRO A 247 -25.48 2.59 -8.48
C PRO A 247 -26.47 1.88 -9.43
N ILE A 248 -27.44 2.61 -10.00
CA ILE A 248 -28.45 2.07 -10.93
C ILE A 248 -27.82 1.57 -12.25
N LEU A 249 -26.62 2.01 -12.60
CA LEU A 249 -25.94 1.63 -13.85
C LEU A 249 -25.03 0.39 -13.74
N SER A 250 -24.84 -0.20 -12.56
CA SER A 250 -23.89 -1.32 -12.41
C SER A 250 -24.20 -2.22 -11.20
N ASN A 251 -24.87 -3.35 -11.46
CA ASN A 251 -25.11 -4.43 -10.49
C ASN A 251 -23.89 -5.35 -10.28
N ASP A 252 -22.77 -5.13 -10.97
CA ASP A 252 -21.54 -5.90 -10.83
C ASP A 252 -20.39 -5.03 -10.28
N LEU A 253 -19.66 -5.54 -9.29
CA LEU A 253 -18.45 -4.96 -8.71
C LEU A 253 -17.40 -4.64 -9.80
N SER A 254 -17.27 -5.48 -10.83
CA SER A 254 -16.32 -5.24 -11.93
C SER A 254 -16.68 -3.97 -12.72
N THR A 255 -17.98 -3.74 -12.95
CA THR A 255 -18.49 -2.53 -13.60
C THR A 255 -18.36 -1.30 -12.70
N ARG A 256 -18.59 -1.41 -11.38
CA ARG A 256 -18.35 -0.29 -10.44
C ARG A 256 -16.88 0.13 -10.43
N ASN A 257 -15.96 -0.83 -10.39
CA ASN A 257 -14.51 -0.55 -10.43
C ASN A 257 -14.11 0.19 -11.71
N LYS A 258 -14.63 -0.26 -12.87
CA LYS A 258 -14.31 0.37 -14.16
C LYS A 258 -14.81 1.80 -14.24
N VAL A 259 -16.06 2.05 -13.81
CA VAL A 259 -16.63 3.42 -13.84
C VAL A 259 -15.94 4.33 -12.81
N ALA A 260 -15.59 3.82 -11.62
CA ALA A 260 -14.83 4.58 -10.63
C ALA A 260 -13.41 4.92 -11.12
N MET A 261 -12.75 4.01 -11.85
CA MET A 261 -11.47 4.29 -12.49
C MET A 261 -11.63 5.37 -13.56
N ASP A 262 -12.58 5.25 -14.49
CA ASP A 262 -12.71 6.18 -15.62
C ASP A 262 -13.29 7.57 -15.24
N SER A 263 -13.68 7.77 -13.98
CA SER A 263 -14.28 9.03 -13.50
C SER A 263 -13.22 10.11 -13.21
N PRO A 264 -13.51 11.39 -13.49
CA PRO A 264 -12.61 12.49 -13.13
C PRO A 264 -12.34 12.56 -11.62
N VAL A 265 -11.08 12.76 -11.23
CA VAL A 265 -10.69 12.82 -9.81
C VAL A 265 -11.00 14.20 -9.27
N TYR A 266 -11.81 14.26 -8.21
CA TYR A 266 -12.08 15.45 -7.42
C TYR A 266 -11.07 15.57 -6.28
N ASP A 267 -10.37 16.70 -6.21
CA ASP A 267 -9.50 17.06 -5.09
C ASP A 267 -10.30 17.89 -4.07
N PRO A 268 -10.61 17.34 -2.88
CA PRO A 268 -11.42 18.05 -1.88
C PRO A 268 -10.67 19.23 -1.23
N THR A 269 -9.34 19.32 -1.36
CA THR A 269 -8.55 20.38 -0.74
C THR A 269 -8.56 21.69 -1.54
N ASN A 270 -8.76 21.60 -2.86
CA ASN A 270 -8.71 22.76 -3.76
C ASN A 270 -9.83 22.79 -4.81
N GLY A 271 -10.72 21.80 -4.84
CA GLY A 271 -11.89 21.74 -5.72
C GLY A 271 -11.58 21.39 -7.19
N ASN A 272 -10.33 21.05 -7.54
CA ASN A 272 -9.96 20.74 -8.91
C ASN A 272 -10.47 19.36 -9.38
N VAL A 273 -10.70 19.25 -10.70
CA VAL A 273 -11.10 18.02 -11.38
C VAL A 273 -10.12 17.70 -12.50
N ARG A 274 -9.54 16.49 -12.54
CA ARG A 274 -8.60 16.04 -13.60
C ARG A 274 -8.94 14.66 -14.17
N SER A 275 -8.62 14.44 -15.46
CA SER A 275 -8.87 13.19 -16.19
C SER A 275 -7.86 12.08 -15.88
N ASN A 276 -8.32 10.83 -16.02
CA ASN A 276 -7.64 9.61 -15.59
C ASN A 276 -6.38 9.25 -16.41
N GLU A 277 -6.29 9.67 -17.67
CA GLU A 277 -5.15 9.38 -18.58
C GLU A 277 -3.81 9.95 -18.08
N SER A 278 -3.84 11.06 -17.36
CA SER A 278 -2.62 11.70 -16.85
C SER A 278 -2.00 10.92 -15.67
N ILE A 279 -2.80 10.09 -15.00
CA ILE A 279 -2.48 9.37 -13.76
C ILE A 279 -1.76 8.05 -14.04
N TRP A 280 -2.28 7.25 -14.97
CA TRP A 280 -1.65 6.00 -15.42
C TRP A 280 -0.28 6.23 -16.04
N ALA A 281 -0.13 7.32 -16.79
CA ALA A 281 1.15 7.75 -17.32
C ALA A 281 2.14 8.19 -16.22
N ALA A 282 1.67 8.67 -15.06
CA ALA A 282 2.54 8.99 -13.92
C ALA A 282 3.03 7.73 -13.19
N ARG A 283 2.18 6.69 -13.09
CA ARG A 283 2.54 5.37 -12.53
C ARG A 283 3.63 4.66 -13.36
N GLN A 284 3.56 4.75 -14.69
CA GLN A 284 4.58 4.25 -15.63
C GLN A 284 5.87 5.09 -15.65
N ARG A 285 5.84 6.31 -15.11
CA ARG A 285 6.98 7.25 -15.08
C ARG A 285 7.80 7.19 -13.80
N HIS A 286 7.44 6.36 -12.84
CA HIS A 286 8.36 6.01 -11.76
C HIS A 286 9.34 4.95 -12.27
N PRO A 287 10.65 5.08 -11.98
CA PRO A 287 11.65 4.26 -12.63
C PRO A 287 11.45 2.82 -12.18
N THR A 288 11.11 1.94 -13.13
CA THR A 288 11.57 0.56 -13.04
C THR A 288 13.10 0.65 -12.99
N HIS A 289 13.68 0.57 -11.80
CA HIS A 289 15.13 0.58 -11.65
C HIS A 289 15.69 -0.64 -12.38
N THR A 290 16.21 -0.42 -13.59
CA THR A 290 17.09 -1.35 -14.27
C THR A 290 18.37 -1.44 -13.46
N PRO A 291 18.88 -2.65 -13.11
CA PRO A 291 20.18 -2.80 -12.47
C PRO A 291 21.27 -2.30 -13.44
N GLY A 292 21.58 -1.01 -13.39
CA GLY A 292 22.51 -0.37 -14.34
C GLY A 292 22.57 1.15 -14.26
N ASP A 293 21.55 1.83 -13.73
CA ASP A 293 21.44 3.30 -13.81
C ASP A 293 22.09 4.08 -12.65
N TYR A 294 22.86 3.39 -11.80
CA TYR A 294 23.60 4.01 -10.70
C TYR A 294 25.10 3.76 -10.86
N PHE A 295 25.86 4.84 -11.01
CA PHE A 295 27.28 4.82 -10.66
C PHE A 295 27.38 5.05 -9.15
N VAL A 296 27.89 4.06 -8.42
CA VAL A 296 28.34 4.24 -7.04
C VAL A 296 29.74 4.81 -7.09
N GLN A 297 29.89 6.09 -6.75
CA GLN A 297 31.22 6.69 -6.57
C GLN A 297 31.49 6.76 -5.07
N ALA A 298 32.33 5.83 -4.57
CA ALA A 298 32.85 5.91 -3.23
C ALA A 298 33.97 6.96 -3.21
N ALA A 299 33.80 8.02 -2.41
CA ALA A 299 34.86 9.00 -2.16
C ALA A 299 35.22 8.95 -0.68
N SER A 300 36.46 8.59 -0.39
CA SER A 300 37.04 8.66 0.95
C SER A 300 37.67 10.03 1.15
N VAL A 301 37.11 10.84 2.05
CA VAL A 301 37.70 12.12 2.45
C VAL A 301 38.47 11.90 3.75
N PRO A 302 39.81 12.00 3.75
CA PRO A 302 40.56 11.97 5.00
C PRO A 302 40.34 13.29 5.76
N MET A 303 39.66 13.24 6.91
CA MET A 303 39.69 14.35 7.86
C MET A 303 41.07 14.40 8.53
N SER A 304 41.67 15.59 8.61
CA SER A 304 43.01 15.78 9.18
C SER A 304 43.06 15.28 10.62
N SER A 305 43.95 14.32 10.88
CA SER A 305 44.22 13.78 12.21
C SER A 305 45.03 14.79 13.03
N GLN A 306 44.49 15.23 14.17
CA GLN A 306 45.31 15.65 15.30
C GLN A 306 46.12 14.42 15.79
N PRO A 307 47.39 14.58 16.25
CA PRO A 307 48.19 13.44 16.68
C PRO A 307 47.57 12.80 17.94
N GLY A 308 47.07 11.57 17.83
CA GLY A 308 46.58 10.78 18.98
C GLY A 308 45.25 10.05 18.80
N ASN A 309 44.48 10.32 17.73
CA ASN A 309 43.23 9.60 17.46
C ASN A 309 43.28 8.81 16.15
N SER A 310 42.75 7.58 16.17
CA SER A 310 42.52 6.77 14.97
C SER A 310 41.64 7.53 13.98
N PRO A 311 41.94 7.49 12.67
CA PRO A 311 41.14 8.19 11.67
C PRO A 311 39.72 7.61 11.62
N ILE A 312 38.71 8.46 11.78
CA ILE A 312 37.32 8.11 11.52
C ILE A 312 37.14 8.15 10.00
N ILE A 313 36.98 6.99 9.37
CA ILE A 313 36.65 6.88 7.95
C ILE A 313 35.13 6.86 7.84
N ILE A 314 34.53 7.97 7.37
CA ILE A 314 33.11 8.00 7.03
C ILE A 314 32.97 7.65 5.54
N ASN A 315 32.41 6.48 5.26
CA ASN A 315 32.06 6.09 3.89
C ASN A 315 30.71 6.71 3.52
N TYR A 316 30.71 7.65 2.57
CA TYR A 316 29.48 8.15 1.98
C TYR A 316 29.15 7.34 0.72
N LEU A 317 27.98 6.71 0.69
CA LEU A 317 27.42 6.11 -0.51
C LEU A 317 26.55 7.15 -1.21
N ARG A 318 26.99 7.65 -2.37
CA ARG A 318 26.21 8.54 -3.23
C ARG A 318 25.73 7.75 -4.44
N ALA A 319 24.42 7.68 -4.61
CA ALA A 319 23.77 7.19 -5.81
C ALA A 319 23.27 8.40 -6.61
N THR A 320 23.83 8.66 -7.79
CA THR A 320 23.32 9.69 -8.71
C THR A 320 22.81 9.07 -9.99
N GLN A 321 21.64 9.53 -10.44
CA GLN A 321 21.05 9.18 -11.73
C GLN A 321 21.75 9.99 -12.84
N SER A 322 22.07 9.37 -13.97
CA SER A 322 22.75 10.08 -15.06
C SER A 322 21.85 11.20 -15.64
N GLY A 323 22.32 12.45 -15.61
CA GLY A 323 21.76 13.53 -16.43
C GLY A 323 20.84 14.55 -15.76
N SER A 324 20.62 14.53 -14.44
CA SER A 324 19.88 15.61 -13.75
C SER A 324 20.80 16.73 -13.26
N PRO A 325 20.67 17.99 -13.74
CA PRO A 325 21.35 19.12 -13.11
C PRO A 325 20.70 19.45 -11.76
N MET A 326 21.50 19.42 -10.69
CA MET A 326 21.08 19.78 -9.33
C MET A 326 20.75 21.28 -9.21
N PRO A 327 19.73 21.69 -8.42
CA PRO A 327 19.63 23.07 -7.94
C PRO A 327 20.77 23.34 -6.95
N PHE A 328 21.64 24.29 -7.30
CA PHE A 328 22.85 24.69 -6.56
C PHE A 328 22.61 25.15 -5.10
N GLN A 329 21.35 25.33 -4.69
CA GLN A 329 20.96 25.85 -3.37
C GLN A 329 21.02 24.83 -2.23
N TYR A 330 20.98 23.52 -2.51
CA TYR A 330 20.99 22.49 -1.46
C TYR A 330 22.38 22.19 -0.87
N PHE A 331 23.45 22.56 -1.57
CA PHE A 331 24.83 22.27 -1.15
C PHE A 331 25.36 23.21 -0.06
N GLN A 332 24.97 24.49 -0.07
CA GLN A 332 25.49 25.46 0.90
C GLN A 332 24.95 25.26 2.32
N ASN A 333 23.78 24.65 2.47
CA ASN A 333 23.16 24.43 3.79
C ASN A 333 23.70 23.19 4.53
N MET A 334 24.20 22.17 3.83
CA MET A 334 24.82 21.00 4.48
C MET A 334 26.24 21.30 4.97
N GLN A 335 26.98 22.20 4.30
CA GLN A 335 28.34 22.53 4.70
C GLN A 335 28.40 23.39 5.98
N LYS A 336 27.37 24.21 6.24
CA LYS A 336 27.27 25.02 7.46
C LYS A 336 26.94 24.22 8.73
N ASN A 337 26.25 23.08 8.63
CA ASN A 337 25.84 22.27 9.78
C ASN A 337 26.89 21.24 10.23
N ILE A 338 28.02 21.12 9.53
CA ILE A 338 29.12 20.23 9.88
C ILE A 338 30.30 21.02 10.50
N GLU A 339 30.28 22.35 10.41
CA GLU A 339 31.27 23.25 11.02
C GLU A 339 30.76 23.95 12.31
N SER A 340 29.57 23.60 12.83
CA SER A 340 29.02 24.06 14.13
C SER A 340 28.95 22.93 15.14
#